data_AF-A0AAW1ICP6-F1
#
_entry.id   AF-A0AAW1ICP6-F1
#
_cell.length_a   1.000
_cell.length_b   1.000
_cell.length_c   1.000
_cell.angle_alpha   90.00
_cell.angle_beta   90.00
_cell.angle_gamma   90.00
#
_symmetry.space_group_name_H-M   'P 1'
#
loop_
_entity.id
_entity.type
_entity.pdbx_description
1 polymer ?
#
loop_
_entity_poly.entity_id
_entity_poly.type
_entity_poly.pdbx_seq_one_letter_code
_entity_poly.pdbx_strand_id
1 'polypeptide(L)'
;MIANAKKWKKTIERRGPKRKTSVLQDRDLMILIKRKPFITSTQIKQELNLPIGTSMIRKRLIAANRKPFITSTQIKQELNLPIGTSMIRKRLIAANLVVES
;
A
#
# COMPACT_ATOMS: atom_id res chain seq x y z
N MET A 1 -19.93 -49.18 7.88
CA MET A 1 -19.16 -47.92 7.90
C MET A 1 -19.50 -47.15 6.61
N ILE A 2 -20.21 -46.01 6.65
CA ILE A 2 -20.52 -45.11 5.50
C ILE A 2 -21.40 -43.89 5.94
N ALA A 3 -21.94 -43.86 7.16
CA ALA A 3 -22.91 -42.83 7.59
C ALA A 3 -22.40 -41.37 7.49
N ASN A 4 -21.10 -41.12 7.70
CA ASN A 4 -20.53 -39.78 7.60
C ASN A 4 -20.29 -39.32 6.15
N ALA A 5 -20.05 -40.24 5.21
CA ALA A 5 -19.84 -39.89 3.80
C ALA A 5 -21.12 -39.33 3.15
N LYS A 6 -22.30 -39.82 3.55
CA LYS A 6 -23.60 -39.28 3.11
C LYS A 6 -23.84 -37.82 3.52
N LYS A 7 -23.15 -37.32 4.55
CA LYS A 7 -23.28 -35.94 5.05
C LYS A 7 -22.26 -34.98 4.45
N TRP A 8 -21.29 -35.47 3.68
CA TRP A 8 -20.23 -34.64 3.14
C TRP A 8 -20.76 -33.79 1.96
N LYS A 9 -20.69 -32.47 2.10
CA LYS A 9 -21.00 -31.50 1.04
C LYS A 9 -19.74 -30.77 0.66
N LYS A 10 -19.49 -30.61 -0.65
CA LYS A 10 -18.37 -29.82 -1.18
C LYS A 10 -18.55 -28.37 -0.76
N THR A 11 -17.80 -27.93 0.24
CA THR A 11 -17.74 -26.53 0.63
C THR A 11 -16.99 -25.74 -0.43
N ILE A 12 -17.58 -24.65 -0.91
CA ILE A 12 -16.90 -23.70 -1.78
C ILE A 12 -15.73 -23.10 -1.00
N GLU A 13 -14.52 -23.20 -1.54
CA GLU A 13 -13.34 -22.62 -0.93
C GLU A 13 -13.48 -21.09 -0.90
N ARG A 14 -13.68 -20.52 0.29
CA ARG A 14 -13.81 -19.08 0.51
C ARG A 14 -12.47 -18.37 0.74
N ARG A 15 -11.36 -19.09 0.59
CA ARG A 15 -10.03 -18.47 0.75
C ARG A 15 -9.86 -17.44 -0.36
N GLY A 16 -9.61 -16.19 0.03
CA GLY A 16 -9.45 -15.08 -0.90
C GLY A 16 -8.30 -15.31 -1.89
N PRO A 17 -8.10 -14.37 -2.82
CA PRO A 17 -7.06 -14.48 -3.85
C PRO A 17 -5.69 -14.79 -3.23
N LYS A 18 -4.95 -15.73 -3.85
CA LYS A 18 -3.58 -16.02 -3.43
C LYS A 18 -2.75 -14.74 -3.45
N ARG A 19 -2.01 -14.48 -2.36
CA ARG A 19 -1.12 -13.33 -2.27
C ARG A 19 0.13 -13.57 -3.12
N LYS A 20 0.56 -12.52 -3.83
CA LYS A 20 1.78 -12.54 -4.66
C LYS A 20 3.08 -12.27 -3.88
N THR A 21 3.02 -12.16 -2.57
CA THR A 21 4.21 -11.94 -1.72
C THR A 21 4.18 -12.88 -0.52
N SER A 22 5.35 -13.09 0.05
CA SER A 22 5.49 -13.80 1.32
C SER A 22 5.03 -12.95 2.51
N VAL A 23 4.80 -13.62 3.64
CA VAL A 23 4.51 -12.96 4.92
C VAL A 23 5.69 -12.10 5.38
N LEU A 24 6.93 -12.53 5.12
CA LEU A 24 8.14 -11.77 5.44
C LEU A 24 8.20 -10.46 4.65
N GLN A 25 7.92 -10.51 3.34
CA GLN A 25 7.86 -9.30 2.52
C GLN A 25 6.79 -8.31 3.00
N ASP A 26 5.62 -8.81 3.43
CA ASP A 26 4.58 -7.97 4.03
C ASP A 26 5.03 -7.35 5.35
N ARG A 27 5.80 -8.08 6.16
CA ARG A 27 6.38 -7.58 7.41
C ARG A 27 7.42 -6.49 7.14
N ASP A 28 8.35 -6.74 6.22
CA ASP A 28 9.42 -5.80 5.86
C ASP A 28 8.84 -4.52 5.26
N LEU A 29 7.79 -4.65 4.43
CA LEU A 29 6.97 -3.55 3.94
C LEU A 29 6.47 -2.69 5.12
N MET A 30 5.83 -3.30 6.11
CA MET A 30 5.29 -2.58 7.27
C MET A 30 6.37 -1.91 8.13
N ILE A 31 7.51 -2.58 8.33
CA ILE A 31 8.66 -2.01 9.06
C ILE A 31 9.21 -0.80 8.31
N LEU A 32 9.40 -0.90 6.99
CA LEU A 32 9.93 0.17 6.17
C LEU A 32 9.05 1.41 6.23
N ILE A 33 7.73 1.25 6.10
CA ILE A 33 6.77 2.36 6.19
C ILE A 33 6.81 3.01 7.57
N LYS A 34 6.93 2.21 8.64
CA LYS A 34 7.02 2.74 10.01
C LYS A 34 8.30 3.57 10.19
N ARG A 35 9.42 3.16 9.58
CA ARG A 35 10.69 3.88 9.63
C ARG A 35 10.71 5.12 8.73
N LYS A 36 10.08 5.05 7.56
CA LYS A 36 10.05 6.10 6.54
C LYS A 36 8.59 6.40 6.16
N PRO A 37 7.88 7.25 6.92
CA PRO A 37 6.45 7.46 6.72
C PRO A 37 6.08 8.15 5.40
N PHE A 38 7.03 8.82 4.75
CA PHE A 38 6.83 9.54 3.47
C PHE A 38 7.44 8.83 2.26
N ILE A 39 7.77 7.53 2.40
CA ILE A 39 8.39 6.76 1.32
C ILE A 39 7.39 6.49 0.18
N THR A 40 7.85 6.64 -1.05
CA THR A 40 7.02 6.41 -2.23
C THR A 40 6.90 4.94 -2.62
N SER A 41 5.86 4.57 -3.37
CA SER A 41 5.59 3.16 -3.74
C SER A 41 6.64 2.61 -4.70
N THR A 42 7.25 3.49 -5.49
CA THR A 42 8.40 3.19 -6.35
C THR A 42 9.64 2.92 -5.52
N GLN A 43 9.94 3.78 -4.53
CA GLN A 43 11.04 3.58 -3.59
C GLN A 43 10.86 2.31 -2.75
N ILE A 44 9.66 2.04 -2.23
CA ILE A 44 9.35 0.79 -1.51
C ILE A 44 9.66 -0.43 -2.39
N LYS A 45 9.28 -0.38 -3.68
CA LYS A 45 9.53 -1.48 -4.61
C LYS A 45 11.03 -1.72 -4.80
N GLN A 46 11.81 -0.65 -4.95
CA GLN A 46 13.26 -0.71 -5.14
C GLN A 46 13.97 -1.16 -3.86
N GLU A 47 13.63 -0.59 -2.71
CA GLU A 47 14.30 -0.86 -1.43
C GLU A 47 14.06 -2.28 -0.93
N LEU A 48 12.87 -2.84 -1.18
CA LEU A 48 12.51 -4.21 -0.79
C LEU A 48 12.60 -5.22 -1.94
N ASN A 49 13.05 -4.79 -3.13
CA ASN A 49 13.13 -5.61 -4.35
C ASN A 49 11.87 -6.47 -4.58
N LEU A 50 10.69 -5.87 -4.40
CA LEU A 50 9.44 -6.62 -4.40
C LEU A 50 9.06 -7.04 -5.83
N PRO A 51 8.70 -8.33 -6.06
CA PRO A 51 8.29 -8.85 -7.37
C PRO A 51 6.83 -8.50 -7.71
N ILE A 52 6.38 -7.29 -7.32
CA ILE A 52 5.01 -6.82 -7.56
C ILE A 52 5.01 -5.39 -8.10
N GLY A 53 3.91 -5.04 -8.79
CA GLY A 53 3.69 -3.68 -9.28
C GLY A 53 3.46 -2.67 -8.15
N THR A 54 3.82 -1.41 -8.40
CA THR A 54 3.61 -0.29 -7.46
C THR A 54 2.14 -0.07 -7.12
N SER A 55 1.22 -0.41 -8.04
CA SER A 55 -0.22 -0.40 -7.80
C SER A 55 -0.66 -1.38 -6.71
N MET A 56 -0.02 -2.56 -6.63
CA MET A 56 -0.32 -3.56 -5.62
C MET A 56 0.23 -3.15 -4.25
N ILE A 57 1.42 -2.53 -4.23
CA ILE A 57 1.97 -1.89 -3.03
C ILE A 57 0.98 -0.86 -2.49
N ARG A 58 0.48 0.07 -3.33
CA ARG A 58 -0.54 1.05 -2.93
C ARG A 58 -1.81 0.41 -2.36
N LYS A 59 -2.35 -0.64 -3.00
CA LYS A 59 -3.52 -1.36 -2.48
C LYS A 59 -3.29 -1.94 -1.09
N ARG A 60 -2.09 -2.45 -0.81
CA ARG A 60 -1.75 -3.00 0.51
C ARG A 60 -1.61 -1.95 1.58
N LEU A 61 -1.03 -0.82 1.23
CA LEU A 61 -0.93 0.34 2.12
C LEU A 61 -2.32 0.79 2.56
N ILE A 62 -3.24 0.94 1.60
CA ILE A 62 -4.64 1.27 1.86
C ILE A 62 -5.30 0.22 2.74
N ALA A 63 -5.14 -1.07 2.43
CA ALA A 63 -5.70 -2.17 3.23
C ALA A 63 -5.14 -2.23 4.65
N ALA A 64 -3.89 -1.82 4.86
CA ALA A 64 -3.24 -1.73 6.17
C ALA A 64 -3.58 -0.43 6.93
N ASN A 65 -4.44 0.42 6.37
CA ASN A 65 -4.74 1.76 6.85
C ASN A 65 -3.47 2.61 7.11
N ARG A 66 -2.42 2.33 6.34
CA ARG A 66 -1.20 3.13 6.33
C ARG A 66 -1.28 4.03 5.12
N LYS A 67 -1.34 5.33 5.34
CA LYS A 67 -1.21 6.36 4.30
C LYS A 67 0.25 6.82 4.28
N PRO A 68 1.17 6.14 3.55
CA PRO A 68 2.56 6.60 3.46
C PRO A 68 2.72 7.84 2.56
N PHE A 69 1.62 8.42 2.10
CA PHE A 69 1.61 9.63 1.30
C PHE A 69 0.62 10.57 1.92
N ILE A 70 1.10 11.67 2.48
CA ILE A 70 0.26 12.85 2.58
C ILE A 70 0.10 13.34 1.13
N THR A 71 -1.11 13.22 0.59
CA THR A 71 -1.36 13.69 -0.77
C THR A 71 -1.41 15.20 -0.80
N SER A 72 -1.05 15.84 -1.92
CA SER A 72 -1.19 17.29 -2.05
C SER A 72 -2.62 17.78 -1.82
N THR A 73 -3.62 16.92 -2.04
CA THR A 73 -5.02 17.14 -1.66
C THR A 73 -5.24 17.14 -0.14
N GLN A 74 -4.65 16.20 0.59
CA GLN A 74 -4.72 16.16 2.06
C GLN A 74 -4.02 17.37 2.68
N ILE A 75 -2.83 17.74 2.18
CA ILE A 75 -2.12 18.96 2.64
C ILE A 75 -2.99 20.20 2.42
N LYS A 76 -3.63 20.30 1.24
CA LYS A 76 -4.50 21.43 0.94
C LYS A 76 -5.68 21.53 1.91
N GLN A 77 -6.31 20.40 2.22
CA GLN A 77 -7.46 20.33 3.12
C GLN A 77 -7.08 20.57 4.59
N GLU A 78 -5.99 19.98 5.07
CA GLU A 78 -5.54 20.12 6.46
C GLU A 78 -4.98 21.53 6.76
N LEU A 79 -4.29 22.13 5.80
CA LEU A 79 -3.66 23.45 5.97
C LEU A 79 -4.49 24.61 5.36
N ASN A 80 -5.71 24.33 4.85
CA ASN A 80 -6.59 25.30 4.20
C ASN A 80 -5.89 26.21 3.17
N LEU A 81 -4.99 25.62 2.36
CA LEU A 81 -4.12 26.39 1.48
C LEU A 81 -4.89 26.98 0.28
N PRO A 82 -4.79 28.31 0.02
CA PRO A 82 -5.44 28.97 -1.12
C PRO A 82 -4.67 28.78 -2.43
N ILE A 83 -3.98 27.64 -2.58
CA ILE A 83 -3.18 27.29 -3.76
C ILE A 83 -3.65 25.97 -4.37
N GLY A 84 -3.47 25.84 -5.69
CA GLY A 84 -3.77 24.61 -6.41
C GLY A 84 -2.94 23.43 -5.91
N THR A 85 -3.51 22.22 -5.93
CA THR A 85 -2.82 20.97 -5.54
C THR A 85 -1.60 20.67 -6.42
N SER A 86 -1.58 21.19 -7.64
CA SER A 86 -0.44 21.16 -8.56
C SER A 86 0.74 22.00 -8.05
N MET A 87 0.47 23.18 -7.48
CA MET A 87 1.51 24.05 -6.92
C MET A 87 2.08 23.47 -5.63
N ILE A 88 1.22 22.88 -4.78
CA ILE A 88 1.65 22.14 -3.59
C ILE A 88 2.57 20.99 -4.00
N ARG A 89 2.19 20.21 -5.02
CA ARG A 89 3.02 19.12 -5.55
C ARG A 89 4.39 19.61 -6.05
N LYS A 90 4.43 20.70 -6.82
CA LYS A 90 5.69 21.30 -7.29
C LYS A 90 6.59 21.74 -6.14
N ARG A 91 6.03 22.37 -5.10
CA ARG A 91 6.80 22.80 -3.92
C ARG A 91 7.34 21.62 -3.11
N LEU A 92 6.56 20.56 -2.96
CA LEU A 92 7.02 19.33 -2.30
C LEU A 92 8.15 18.64 -3.05
N ILE A 93 8.07 18.63 -4.40
CA ILE A 93 9.14 18.11 -5.25
C ILE A 93 10.40 18.98 -5.11
N ALA A 94 10.26 20.31 -5.19
CA ALA A 94 11.37 21.24 -5.00
C ALA A 94 12.04 21.12 -3.62
N ALA A 95 11.27 20.76 -2.59
CA ALA A 95 11.76 20.49 -1.24
C ALA A 95 12.33 19.07 -1.06
N ASN A 96 12.40 18.25 -2.12
CA ASN A 96 12.78 16.82 -2.10
C ASN A 96 11.94 15.96 -1.15
N LEU A 97 10.72 16.41 -0.81
CA LEU A 97 9.81 15.70 0.09
C LEU A 97 8.97 14.65 -0.66
N VAL A 98 8.85 14.77 -1.98
CA VAL A 98 8.13 13.82 -2.85
C VAL A 98 8.88 13.69 -4.17
N VAL A 99 9.10 12.46 -4.64
CA VAL A 99 9.71 12.18 -5.95
C VAL A 99 8.62 11.99 -7.01
N GLU A 100 8.84 12.54 -8.21
CA GLU A 100 7.93 12.35 -9.34
C GLU A 100 7.77 10.85 -9.67
N SER A 101 6.53 10.47 -9.98
CA SER A 101 6.17 9.16 -10.51
C SER A 101 5.79 9.32 -11.97
#